data_AF-A0A6W0DQR3-F1
#
_entry.id   AF-A0A6W0DQR3-F1
#
_cell.length_a   1.000
_cell.length_b   1.000
_cell.length_c   1.000
_cell.angle_alpha   90.00
_cell.angle_beta   90.00
_cell.angle_gamma   90.00
#
_symmetry.space_group_name_H-M   'P 1'
#
loop_
_entity.id
_entity.type
_entity.pdbx_description
1 polymer ?
#
loop_
_entity_poly.entity_id
_entity_poly.type
_entity_poly.pdbx_seq_one_letter_code
_entity_poly.pdbx_strand_id
1 'polypeptide(L)'
;EQNQIVRDILSDINIRGSIIFDNDKFYAGLEGCINRGKFRASNEKSTRQKLTDTFNVQSYTDFVKLLNNDKVISTDGDGELITIEDFFWKSEYFNQGGRYELMHYLFSPEKIKNYLYVNAEFTYKGKTVDQLSVGQRGTFYVSLKLATDPFGSPFVFDQPEDDLDNSFIMKQLVPLFKKIKKYRQVIIVTHNANLVINSDSEQVIVANYDGDVISYEVGAIEDGNIRMQQGIRHHICSILEGGHIAFSVREKKYGIQ
;
A
#
# COMPACT_ATOMS: atom_id res chain seq x y z
N GLU A 1 -13.46 11.57 20.07
CA GLU A 1 -12.26 12.31 19.60
C GLU A 1 -11.27 11.41 18.84
N GLN A 2 -10.78 10.30 19.42
CA GLN A 2 -9.84 9.38 18.76
C GLN A 2 -10.28 8.88 17.38
N ASN A 3 -11.52 8.40 17.25
CA ASN A 3 -12.08 7.97 15.96
C ASN A 3 -12.18 9.10 14.92
N GLN A 4 -12.30 10.36 15.36
CA GLN A 4 -12.36 11.49 14.44
C GLN A 4 -10.99 11.74 13.81
N ILE A 5 -9.92 11.65 14.60
CA ILE A 5 -8.56 11.88 14.09
C ILE A 5 -8.08 10.75 13.21
N VAL A 6 -8.42 9.50 13.54
CA VAL A 6 -8.16 8.39 12.61
C VAL A 6 -8.91 8.61 11.29
N ARG A 7 -10.17 9.07 11.33
CA ARG A 7 -10.92 9.45 10.12
C ARG A 7 -10.28 10.62 9.38
N ASP A 8 -9.76 11.63 10.08
CA ASP A 8 -9.09 12.79 9.48
C ASP A 8 -7.72 12.43 8.89
N ILE A 9 -7.00 11.47 9.47
CA ILE A 9 -5.73 10.95 8.93
C ILE A 9 -6.00 10.07 7.69
N LEU A 10 -7.08 9.28 7.75
CA LEU A 10 -7.52 8.45 6.64
C LEU A 10 -8.30 9.21 5.57
N SER A 11 -8.69 10.47 5.77
CA SER A 11 -9.52 11.20 4.81
C SER A 11 -8.86 11.33 3.45
N ASP A 12 -7.53 11.36 3.44
CA ASP A 12 -6.72 11.43 2.23
C ASP A 12 -6.46 10.05 1.61
N ILE A 13 -6.83 8.96 2.29
CA ILE A 13 -6.64 7.56 1.87
C ILE A 13 -7.98 6.97 1.45
N ASN A 14 -8.09 6.57 0.18
CA ASN A 14 -9.24 5.82 -0.31
C ASN A 14 -8.83 4.38 -0.58
N ILE A 15 -9.55 3.44 0.03
CA ILE A 15 -9.35 2.00 -0.13
C ILE A 15 -10.56 1.47 -0.90
N ARG A 16 -10.32 0.85 -2.05
CA ARG A 16 -11.37 0.25 -2.87
C ARG A 16 -11.05 -1.20 -3.17
N GLY A 17 -12.07 -2.05 -3.09
CA GLY A 17 -11.96 -3.42 -3.59
C GLY A 17 -12.07 -3.41 -5.11
N SER A 18 -11.03 -3.88 -5.78
CA SER A 18 -10.99 -4.07 -7.22
C SER A 18 -11.09 -5.55 -7.53
N ILE A 19 -12.07 -5.92 -8.36
CA ILE A 19 -12.28 -7.31 -8.77
C ILE A 19 -11.25 -7.64 -9.85
N ILE A 20 -10.40 -8.61 -9.57
CA ILE A 20 -9.39 -9.10 -10.50
C ILE A 20 -9.84 -10.44 -11.05
N PHE A 21 -9.98 -10.50 -12.38
CA PHE A 21 -10.12 -11.74 -13.13
C PHE A 21 -8.79 -12.03 -13.84
N ASP A 22 -8.05 -13.01 -13.32
CA ASP A 22 -6.78 -13.47 -13.86
C ASP A 22 -7.04 -14.43 -15.03
N ASN A 23 -7.02 -13.87 -16.24
CA ASN A 23 -7.31 -14.61 -17.46
C ASN A 23 -6.35 -15.80 -17.63
N ASP A 24 -5.06 -15.62 -17.34
CA ASP A 24 -4.07 -16.66 -17.54
C ASP A 24 -4.25 -17.82 -16.58
N LYS A 25 -4.49 -17.54 -15.30
CA LYS A 25 -4.83 -18.60 -14.33
C LYS A 25 -6.14 -19.29 -14.69
N PHE A 26 -7.15 -18.54 -15.15
CA PHE A 26 -8.43 -19.11 -15.55
C PHE A 26 -8.25 -20.18 -16.64
N TYR A 27 -7.53 -19.87 -17.71
CA TYR A 27 -7.37 -20.82 -18.82
C TYR A 27 -6.31 -21.89 -18.56
N ALA A 28 -5.29 -21.61 -17.75
CA ALA A 28 -4.34 -22.64 -17.32
C ALA A 28 -5.04 -23.75 -16.52
N GLY A 29 -5.97 -23.39 -15.62
CA GLY A 29 -6.77 -24.38 -14.90
C GLY A 29 -7.84 -25.03 -15.78
N LEU A 30 -8.41 -24.29 -16.73
CA LEU A 30 -9.41 -24.82 -17.67
C LEU A 30 -8.82 -25.87 -18.61
N GLU A 31 -7.56 -25.73 -19.05
CA GLU A 31 -6.84 -26.76 -19.82
C GLU A 31 -6.80 -28.13 -19.12
N GLY A 32 -6.81 -28.14 -17.78
CA GLY A 32 -6.86 -29.37 -16.99
C GLY A 32 -8.17 -30.15 -17.14
N CYS A 33 -9.28 -29.46 -17.39
CA CYS A 33 -10.63 -30.03 -17.38
C CYS A 33 -11.11 -30.48 -18.77
N ILE A 34 -10.32 -30.23 -19.80
CA ILE A 34 -10.75 -30.24 -21.21
C ILE A 34 -9.95 -31.27 -22.01
N ASN A 35 -10.53 -31.78 -23.11
CA ASN A 35 -9.88 -32.75 -23.97
C ASN A 35 -8.64 -32.17 -24.66
N ARG A 36 -7.45 -32.51 -24.14
CA ARG A 36 -6.16 -32.07 -24.70
C ARG A 36 -5.94 -32.47 -26.15
N GLY A 37 -6.59 -33.52 -26.65
CA GLY A 37 -6.52 -33.91 -28.06
C GLY A 37 -7.22 -32.88 -28.96
N LYS A 38 -8.43 -32.46 -28.58
CA LYS A 38 -9.24 -31.50 -29.35
C LYS A 38 -8.65 -30.09 -29.32
N PHE A 39 -8.12 -29.70 -28.16
CA PHE A 39 -7.50 -28.39 -27.96
C PHE A 39 -5.98 -28.38 -28.19
N ARG A 40 -5.39 -29.46 -28.71
CA ARG A 40 -3.96 -29.52 -28.98
C ARG A 40 -3.53 -28.37 -29.91
N ALA A 41 -2.39 -27.76 -29.62
CA ALA A 41 -1.79 -26.76 -30.51
C ALA A 41 -1.68 -27.28 -31.95
N SER A 42 -2.00 -26.42 -32.91
CA SER A 42 -1.74 -26.61 -34.34
C SER A 42 -0.68 -25.61 -34.83
N ASN A 43 -0.29 -25.69 -36.10
CA ASN A 43 0.64 -24.72 -36.70
C ASN A 43 0.10 -23.28 -36.69
N GLU A 44 -1.23 -23.11 -36.56
CA GLU A 44 -1.89 -21.80 -36.64
C GLU A 44 -2.32 -21.26 -35.27
N LYS A 45 -2.69 -22.14 -34.32
CA LYS A 45 -3.22 -21.74 -33.01
C LYS A 45 -2.62 -22.56 -31.88
N SER A 46 -2.18 -21.87 -30.84
CA SER A 46 -1.83 -22.47 -29.56
C SER A 46 -3.07 -23.09 -28.87
N THR A 47 -2.85 -24.03 -27.96
CA THR A 47 -3.90 -24.58 -27.08
C THR A 47 -4.68 -23.46 -26.39
N ARG A 48 -3.94 -22.46 -25.87
CA ARG A 48 -4.48 -21.29 -25.19
C ARG A 48 -5.44 -20.50 -26.08
N GLN A 49 -5.05 -20.21 -27.32
CA GLN A 49 -5.90 -19.50 -28.28
C GLN A 49 -7.16 -20.29 -28.62
N LYS A 50 -7.06 -21.60 -28.83
CA LYS A 50 -8.25 -22.44 -29.09
C LYS A 50 -9.24 -22.41 -27.93
N LEU A 51 -8.74 -22.49 -26.69
CA LEU A 51 -9.60 -22.38 -25.50
C LEU A 51 -10.24 -20.99 -25.41
N THR A 52 -9.48 -19.92 -25.65
CA THR A 52 -10.01 -18.55 -25.66
C THR A 52 -11.08 -18.36 -26.73
N ASP A 53 -10.84 -18.85 -27.94
CA ASP A 53 -11.80 -18.78 -29.05
C ASP A 53 -13.08 -19.55 -28.75
N THR A 54 -12.98 -20.69 -28.04
CA THR A 54 -14.14 -21.50 -27.66
C THR A 54 -14.93 -20.90 -26.52
N PHE A 55 -14.30 -20.52 -25.40
CA PHE A 55 -15.04 -20.05 -24.22
C PHE A 55 -15.36 -18.56 -24.25
N ASN A 56 -14.60 -17.78 -25.02
CA ASN A 56 -14.79 -16.34 -25.20
C ASN A 56 -14.86 -15.53 -23.88
N VAL A 57 -14.15 -16.00 -22.85
CA VAL A 57 -14.08 -15.32 -21.55
C VAL A 57 -12.79 -14.50 -21.48
N GLN A 58 -12.88 -13.19 -21.55
CA GLN A 58 -11.71 -12.30 -21.46
C GLN A 58 -11.71 -11.45 -20.19
N SER A 59 -12.89 -11.23 -19.60
CA SER A 59 -13.09 -10.37 -18.45
C SER A 59 -13.97 -11.00 -17.39
N TYR A 60 -14.01 -10.39 -16.20
CA TYR A 60 -15.00 -10.72 -15.16
C TYR A 60 -16.44 -10.71 -15.71
N THR A 61 -16.78 -9.72 -16.56
CA THR A 61 -18.12 -9.62 -17.14
C THR A 61 -18.44 -10.79 -18.06
N ASP A 62 -17.48 -11.29 -18.82
CA ASP A 62 -17.70 -12.45 -19.70
C ASP A 62 -17.80 -13.75 -18.89
N PHE A 63 -17.02 -13.85 -17.81
CA PHE A 63 -17.14 -14.97 -16.87
C PHE A 63 -18.53 -15.01 -16.24
N VAL A 64 -19.08 -13.87 -15.84
CA VAL A 64 -20.46 -13.79 -15.32
C VAL A 64 -21.49 -14.20 -16.39
N LYS A 65 -21.34 -13.76 -17.64
CA LYS A 65 -22.21 -14.20 -18.75
C LYS A 65 -22.16 -15.72 -18.94
N LEU A 66 -20.96 -16.31 -18.91
CA LEU A 66 -20.77 -17.75 -18.99
C LEU A 66 -21.54 -18.47 -17.87
N LEU A 67 -21.41 -18.01 -16.62
CA LEU A 67 -22.09 -18.62 -15.47
C LEU A 67 -23.61 -18.40 -15.47
N ASN A 68 -24.09 -17.30 -16.04
CA ASN A 68 -25.52 -17.01 -16.21
C ASN A 68 -26.17 -17.79 -17.35
N ASN A 69 -25.44 -18.70 -18.01
CA ASN A 69 -25.90 -19.50 -19.13
C ASN A 69 -26.20 -18.68 -20.39
N ASP A 70 -25.57 -17.51 -20.56
CA ASP A 70 -25.65 -16.75 -21.80
C ASP A 70 -24.94 -17.52 -22.94
N LYS A 71 -25.36 -17.25 -24.17
CA LYS A 71 -24.73 -17.79 -25.39
C LYS A 71 -23.37 -17.14 -25.62
N VAL A 72 -22.31 -17.72 -25.05
CA VAL A 72 -20.92 -17.20 -25.14
C VAL A 72 -19.93 -18.20 -25.73
N ILE A 73 -20.25 -19.50 -25.74
CA ILE A 73 -19.32 -20.54 -26.16
C ILE A 73 -19.43 -20.75 -27.67
N SER A 74 -18.30 -20.74 -28.37
CA SER A 74 -18.19 -21.03 -29.80
C SER A 74 -17.61 -22.43 -30.02
N THR A 75 -18.37 -23.33 -30.62
CA THR A 75 -17.90 -24.67 -31.00
C THR A 75 -17.59 -24.77 -32.49
N ASP A 76 -16.89 -25.83 -32.91
CA ASP A 76 -16.55 -26.03 -34.31
C ASP A 76 -17.82 -26.31 -35.14
N GLY A 77 -18.36 -25.28 -35.80
CA GLY A 77 -19.55 -25.37 -36.67
C GLY A 77 -20.52 -24.19 -36.48
N ASP A 78 -20.96 -23.62 -37.60
CA ASP A 78 -22.08 -22.68 -37.80
C ASP A 78 -22.00 -21.26 -37.20
N GLY A 79 -21.00 -20.94 -36.39
CA GLY A 79 -20.82 -19.58 -35.85
C GLY A 79 -21.90 -19.15 -34.85
N GLU A 80 -22.83 -20.05 -34.50
CA GLU A 80 -23.78 -19.84 -33.42
C GLU A 80 -23.10 -20.10 -32.07
N LEU A 81 -23.27 -19.13 -31.16
CA LEU A 81 -22.85 -19.28 -29.78
C LEU A 81 -23.86 -20.13 -29.02
N ILE A 82 -23.36 -21.07 -28.23
CA ILE A 82 -24.14 -21.94 -27.36
C ILE A 82 -23.95 -21.57 -25.89
N THR A 83 -24.84 -22.08 -25.05
CA THR A 83 -24.79 -21.88 -23.60
C THR A 83 -23.81 -22.85 -22.93
N ILE A 84 -23.41 -22.59 -21.68
CA ILE A 84 -22.56 -23.52 -20.92
C ILE A 84 -23.29 -24.85 -20.65
N GLU A 85 -24.62 -24.80 -20.47
CA GLU A 85 -25.45 -25.98 -20.29
C GLU A 85 -25.45 -26.88 -21.52
N ASP A 86 -25.64 -26.31 -22.72
CA ASP A 86 -25.54 -27.04 -23.99
C ASP A 86 -24.15 -27.66 -24.17
N PHE A 87 -23.09 -26.91 -23.82
CA PHE A 87 -21.72 -27.36 -23.93
C PHE A 87 -21.41 -28.57 -23.03
N PHE A 88 -22.02 -28.67 -21.84
CA PHE A 88 -21.85 -29.83 -20.94
C PHE A 88 -22.33 -31.17 -21.52
N TRP A 89 -23.12 -31.14 -22.60
CA TRP A 89 -23.57 -32.36 -23.29
C TRP A 89 -22.68 -32.76 -24.47
N LYS A 90 -21.69 -31.95 -24.85
CA LYS A 90 -20.72 -32.25 -25.92
C LYS A 90 -19.51 -33.01 -25.36
N SER A 91 -19.70 -34.31 -25.12
CA SER A 91 -18.74 -35.19 -24.44
C SER A 91 -17.32 -35.20 -25.05
N GLU A 92 -17.20 -34.93 -26.35
CA GLU A 92 -15.95 -34.90 -27.10
C GLU A 92 -14.99 -33.76 -26.67
N TYR A 93 -15.50 -32.75 -25.97
CA TYR A 93 -14.71 -31.62 -25.47
C TYR A 93 -14.09 -31.87 -24.08
N PHE A 94 -14.44 -32.96 -23.39
CA PHE A 94 -13.98 -33.22 -22.02
C PHE A 94 -12.91 -34.31 -21.95
N ASN A 95 -12.10 -34.26 -20.89
CA ASN A 95 -11.13 -35.30 -20.55
C ASN A 95 -11.83 -36.52 -19.90
N GLN A 96 -11.07 -37.43 -19.29
CA GLN A 96 -11.63 -38.60 -18.58
C GLN A 96 -12.54 -38.23 -17.37
N GLY A 97 -12.31 -37.08 -16.73
CA GLY A 97 -13.17 -36.54 -15.67
C GLY A 97 -14.52 -36.02 -16.17
N GLY A 98 -14.66 -35.83 -17.50
CA GLY A 98 -15.91 -35.44 -18.13
C GLY A 98 -16.37 -34.03 -17.74
N ARG A 99 -17.66 -33.76 -17.97
CA ARG A 99 -18.27 -32.46 -17.67
C ARG A 99 -18.20 -32.05 -16.19
N TYR A 100 -18.18 -33.02 -15.27
CA TYR A 100 -18.20 -32.74 -13.83
C TYR A 100 -16.91 -32.05 -13.36
N GLU A 101 -15.77 -32.33 -13.99
CA GLU A 101 -14.52 -31.65 -13.66
C GLU A 101 -14.56 -30.17 -14.07
N LEU A 102 -15.08 -29.87 -15.27
CA LEU A 102 -15.31 -28.49 -15.69
C LEU A 102 -16.34 -27.79 -14.79
N MET A 103 -17.45 -28.45 -14.45
CA MET A 103 -18.44 -27.90 -13.52
C MET A 103 -17.78 -27.57 -12.17
N HIS A 104 -17.00 -28.50 -11.62
CA HIS A 104 -16.29 -28.24 -10.37
C HIS A 104 -15.30 -27.07 -10.52
N TYR A 105 -14.60 -26.94 -11.65
CA TYR A 105 -13.69 -25.83 -11.90
C TYR A 105 -14.37 -24.46 -12.00
N LEU A 106 -15.54 -24.39 -12.63
CA LEU A 106 -16.28 -23.15 -12.86
C LEU A 106 -17.10 -22.72 -11.62
N PHE A 107 -17.60 -23.66 -10.83
CA PHE A 107 -18.58 -23.37 -9.77
C PHE A 107 -18.05 -23.59 -8.34
N SER A 108 -16.90 -24.26 -8.15
CA SER A 108 -16.34 -24.47 -6.80
C SER A 108 -15.59 -23.22 -6.30
N PRO A 109 -15.91 -22.69 -5.10
CA PRO A 109 -15.20 -21.54 -4.52
C PRO A 109 -13.69 -21.75 -4.41
N GLU A 110 -13.25 -23.00 -4.18
CA GLU A 110 -11.83 -23.34 -4.08
C GLU A 110 -11.06 -23.18 -5.40
N LYS A 111 -11.76 -23.34 -6.53
CA LYS A 111 -11.20 -23.15 -7.86
C LYS A 111 -11.33 -21.70 -8.31
N ILE A 112 -12.49 -21.10 -8.10
CA ILE A 112 -12.78 -19.70 -8.45
C ILE A 112 -11.75 -18.74 -7.84
N LYS A 113 -11.40 -18.90 -6.56
CA LYS A 113 -10.44 -18.02 -5.87
C LYS A 113 -9.05 -17.94 -6.54
N ASN A 114 -8.70 -18.93 -7.38
CA ASN A 114 -7.40 -18.92 -8.07
C ASN A 114 -7.35 -17.94 -9.22
N TYR A 115 -8.50 -17.63 -9.84
CA TYR A 115 -8.58 -16.78 -11.03
C TYR A 115 -9.55 -15.60 -10.87
N LEU A 116 -10.34 -15.55 -9.81
CA LEU A 116 -11.23 -14.45 -9.48
C LEU A 116 -11.07 -14.11 -7.99
N TYR A 117 -10.54 -12.93 -7.71
CA TYR A 117 -10.27 -12.46 -6.36
C TYR A 117 -10.40 -10.93 -6.27
N VAL A 118 -10.48 -10.42 -5.05
CA VAL A 118 -10.56 -8.98 -4.79
C VAL A 118 -9.20 -8.50 -4.28
N ASN A 119 -8.62 -7.51 -4.93
CA ASN A 119 -7.45 -6.81 -4.44
C ASN A 119 -7.86 -5.47 -3.82
N ALA A 120 -7.20 -5.08 -2.73
CA ALA A 120 -7.34 -3.75 -2.18
C ALA A 120 -6.47 -2.78 -2.99
N GLU A 121 -7.10 -1.84 -3.68
CA GLU A 121 -6.44 -0.72 -4.33
C GLU A 121 -6.45 0.49 -3.39
N PHE A 122 -5.29 1.09 -3.22
CA PHE A 122 -5.10 2.26 -2.36
C PHE A 122 -4.81 3.48 -3.21
N THR A 123 -5.48 4.58 -2.89
CA THR A 123 -5.12 5.89 -3.42
C THR A 123 -4.90 6.87 -2.28
N TYR A 124 -3.88 7.73 -2.42
CA TYR A 124 -3.58 8.80 -1.49
C TYR A 124 -3.64 10.13 -2.23
N LYS A 125 -4.52 11.05 -1.78
CA LYS A 125 -4.78 12.34 -2.44
C LYS A 125 -5.07 12.19 -3.93
N GLY A 126 -5.82 11.15 -4.31
CA GLY A 126 -6.20 10.84 -5.69
C GLY A 126 -5.13 10.20 -6.56
N LYS A 127 -3.94 9.88 -6.01
CA LYS A 127 -2.86 9.18 -6.73
C LYS A 127 -2.77 7.73 -6.29
N THR A 128 -2.42 6.83 -7.21
CA THR A 128 -2.09 5.44 -6.86
C THR A 128 -0.76 5.36 -6.11
N VAL A 129 -0.54 4.29 -5.36
CA VAL A 129 0.69 4.10 -4.56
C VAL A 129 1.97 4.23 -5.40
N ASP A 130 1.95 3.73 -6.65
CA ASP A 130 3.09 3.77 -7.57
C ASP A 130 3.44 5.19 -8.04
N GLN A 131 2.48 6.12 -7.98
CA GLN A 131 2.64 7.51 -8.42
C GLN A 131 3.04 8.45 -7.27
N LEU A 132 3.12 7.95 -6.04
CA LEU A 132 3.48 8.75 -4.88
C LEU A 132 4.98 9.05 -4.88
N SER A 133 5.36 10.28 -4.51
CA SER A 133 6.77 10.59 -4.21
C SER A 133 7.25 9.83 -2.96
N VAL A 134 8.57 9.78 -2.74
CA VAL A 134 9.16 9.14 -1.55
C VAL A 134 8.50 9.65 -0.26
N GLY A 135 8.39 10.98 -0.09
CA GLY A 135 7.70 11.57 1.05
C GLY A 135 6.23 11.24 1.17
N GLN A 136 5.50 11.28 0.05
CA GLN A 136 4.09 10.91 0.05
C GLN A 136 3.90 9.44 0.44
N ARG A 137 4.77 8.52 -0.02
CA ARG A 137 4.76 7.12 0.39
C ARG A 137 5.03 6.96 1.88
N GLY A 138 6.02 7.67 2.42
CA GLY A 138 6.32 7.67 3.85
C GLY A 138 5.11 8.09 4.70
N THR A 139 4.49 9.22 4.36
CA THR A 139 3.28 9.70 5.07
C THR A 139 2.09 8.77 4.89
N PHE A 140 1.90 8.21 3.69
CA PHE A 140 0.86 7.21 3.43
C PHE A 140 1.04 5.97 4.33
N TYR A 141 2.27 5.46 4.43
CA TYR A 141 2.58 4.31 5.27
C TYR A 141 2.33 4.59 6.76
N VAL A 142 2.81 5.73 7.27
CA VAL A 142 2.56 6.15 8.66
C VAL A 142 1.05 6.24 8.93
N SER A 143 0.30 6.85 8.01
CA SER A 143 -1.15 7.01 8.11
C SER A 143 -1.89 5.66 8.12
N LEU A 144 -1.49 4.72 7.26
CA LEU A 144 -2.07 3.38 7.21
C LEU A 144 -1.73 2.57 8.48
N LYS A 145 -0.52 2.70 9.00
CA LYS A 145 -0.09 2.05 10.24
C LYS A 145 -0.90 2.54 11.44
N LEU A 146 -1.18 3.84 11.50
CA LEU A 146 -2.04 4.43 12.54
C LEU A 146 -3.47 3.91 12.49
N ALA A 147 -4.00 3.68 11.29
CA ALA A 147 -5.35 3.19 11.10
C ALA A 147 -5.54 1.72 11.46
N THR A 148 -4.48 0.91 11.36
CA THR A 148 -4.55 -0.55 11.51
C THR A 148 -4.12 -1.06 12.89
N ASP A 149 -3.37 -0.26 13.65
CA ASP A 149 -2.76 -0.71 14.90
C ASP A 149 -3.62 -0.33 16.14
N PRO A 150 -4.16 -1.31 16.89
CA PRO A 150 -5.00 -1.05 18.07
C PRO A 150 -4.27 -0.18 19.10
N PHE A 151 -5.00 0.81 19.65
CA PHE A 151 -4.46 1.81 20.55
C PHE A 151 -3.78 1.16 21.78
N GLY A 152 -2.49 1.45 21.99
CA GLY A 152 -1.77 1.07 23.22
C GLY A 152 -0.25 0.89 23.07
N SER A 153 0.23 0.46 21.90
CA SER A 153 1.68 0.30 21.67
C SER A 153 2.35 1.64 21.31
N PRO A 154 3.58 1.93 21.77
CA PRO A 154 4.32 3.10 21.33
C PRO A 154 4.73 2.98 19.86
N PHE A 155 4.80 4.10 19.16
CA PHE A 155 5.38 4.16 17.81
C PHE A 155 6.79 4.69 17.88
N VAL A 156 7.73 3.94 17.31
CA VAL A 156 9.13 4.33 17.18
C VAL A 156 9.40 4.58 15.71
N PHE A 157 9.78 5.80 15.38
CA PHE A 157 10.20 6.20 14.05
C PHE A 157 11.69 6.49 14.07
N ASP A 158 12.44 5.75 13.26
CA ASP A 158 13.87 6.02 13.05
C ASP A 158 14.04 6.79 11.74
N GLN A 159 14.58 8.00 11.84
CA GLN A 159 14.82 8.94 10.74
C GLN A 159 13.64 9.05 9.75
N PRO A 160 12.41 9.38 10.20
CA PRO A 160 11.26 9.51 9.29
C PRO A 160 11.41 10.63 8.25
N GLU A 161 12.42 11.50 8.39
CA GLU A 161 12.79 12.56 7.47
C GLU A 161 13.68 12.14 6.29
N ASP A 162 14.27 10.95 6.31
CA ASP A 162 15.24 10.56 5.29
C ASP A 162 14.62 10.59 3.88
N ASP A 163 15.38 11.11 2.92
CA ASP A 163 14.94 11.36 1.54
C ASP A 163 13.77 12.36 1.37
N LEU A 164 13.40 13.10 2.43
CA LEU A 164 12.30 14.07 2.40
C LEU A 164 12.80 15.52 2.40
N ASP A 165 12.15 16.38 1.63
CA ASP A 165 12.44 17.81 1.66
C ASP A 165 11.86 18.50 2.91
N ASN A 166 12.50 19.58 3.36
CA ASN A 166 12.09 20.33 4.55
C ASN A 166 10.65 20.90 4.44
N SER A 167 10.18 21.23 3.23
CA SER A 167 8.81 21.71 3.03
C SER A 167 7.80 20.59 3.29
N PHE A 168 8.10 19.36 2.87
CA PHE A 168 7.28 18.20 3.14
C PHE A 168 7.25 17.88 4.64
N ILE A 169 8.41 17.85 5.30
CA ILE A 169 8.53 17.62 6.73
C ILE A 169 7.65 18.62 7.50
N MET A 170 7.79 19.91 7.21
CA MET A 170 7.05 20.98 7.88
C MET A 170 5.55 20.96 7.59
N LYS A 171 5.14 20.69 6.35
CA LYS A 171 3.73 20.80 5.93
C LYS A 171 2.93 19.51 6.15
N GLN A 172 3.58 18.35 6.26
CA GLN A 172 2.90 17.05 6.33
C GLN A 172 3.27 16.28 7.60
N LEU A 173 4.56 15.98 7.83
CA LEU A 173 4.98 15.14 8.95
C LEU A 173 4.78 15.82 10.31
N VAL A 174 5.21 17.08 10.46
CA VAL A 174 5.08 17.82 11.73
C VAL A 174 3.62 17.91 12.19
N PRO A 175 2.65 18.35 11.35
CA PRO A 175 1.23 18.33 11.72
C PRO A 175 0.70 16.94 12.06
N LEU A 176 1.17 15.91 11.35
CA LEU A 176 0.79 14.53 11.58
C LEU A 176 1.26 14.05 12.96
N PHE A 177 2.53 14.22 13.31
CA PHE A 177 3.07 13.83 14.62
C PHE A 177 2.41 14.60 15.76
N LYS A 178 2.16 15.90 15.60
CA LYS A 178 1.40 16.71 16.59
C LYS A 178 0.00 16.16 16.86
N LYS A 179 -0.66 15.62 15.85
CA LYS A 179 -1.98 14.99 16.01
C LYS A 179 -1.85 13.64 16.70
N ILE A 180 -0.90 12.81 16.28
CA ILE A 180 -0.74 11.43 16.79
C ILE A 180 -0.35 11.42 18.27
N LYS A 181 0.62 12.25 18.66
CA LYS A 181 1.20 12.22 20.01
C LYS A 181 0.20 12.48 21.15
N LYS A 182 -0.94 13.10 20.83
CA LYS A 182 -2.04 13.33 21.77
C LYS A 182 -2.77 12.06 22.19
N TYR A 183 -2.65 10.98 21.43
CA TYR A 183 -3.40 9.73 21.64
C TYR A 183 -2.51 8.50 21.75
N ARG A 184 -1.25 8.61 21.37
CA ARG A 184 -0.28 7.51 21.34
C ARG A 184 1.10 8.06 21.66
N GLN A 185 1.89 7.31 22.41
CA GLN A 185 3.30 7.66 22.59
C GLN A 185 4.03 7.54 21.26
N VAL A 186 4.72 8.61 20.86
CA VAL A 186 5.53 8.67 19.65
C VAL A 186 6.97 8.97 20.07
N ILE A 187 7.89 8.10 19.68
CA ILE A 187 9.33 8.24 19.88
C ILE A 187 9.93 8.43 18.49
N ILE A 188 10.64 9.54 18.29
CA ILE A 188 11.28 9.86 17.01
C ILE A 188 12.79 9.96 17.25
N VAL A 189 13.55 9.14 16.52
CA VAL A 189 14.99 9.30 16.40
C VAL A 189 15.24 10.13 15.15
N THR A 190 15.84 11.30 15.30
CA THR A 190 15.96 12.27 14.20
C THR A 190 17.17 13.18 14.41
N HIS A 191 17.74 13.64 13.30
CA HIS A 191 18.75 14.69 13.26
C HIS A 191 18.19 16.01 12.68
N ASN A 192 16.87 16.10 12.48
CA ASN A 192 16.22 17.25 11.86
C ASN A 192 15.59 18.17 12.92
N ALA A 193 16.09 19.41 13.00
CA ALA A 193 15.57 20.44 13.92
C ALA A 193 14.06 20.67 13.77
N ASN A 194 13.52 20.56 12.56
CA ASN A 194 12.08 20.76 12.33
C ASN A 194 11.24 19.70 13.03
N LEU A 195 11.69 18.45 13.07
CA LEU A 195 10.95 17.39 13.77
C LEU A 195 11.06 17.55 15.29
N VAL A 196 12.25 17.85 15.81
CA VAL A 196 12.47 18.04 17.25
C VAL A 196 11.70 19.26 17.76
N ILE A 197 11.88 20.41 17.10
CA ILE A 197 11.36 21.71 17.57
C ILE A 197 9.92 21.90 17.15
N ASN A 198 9.66 21.81 15.85
CA ASN A 198 8.35 22.22 15.32
C ASN A 198 7.25 21.18 15.58
N SER A 199 7.56 19.97 16.06
CA SER A 199 6.56 18.99 16.53
C SER A 199 6.13 19.19 17.99
N ASP A 200 6.62 20.23 18.67
CA ASP A 200 6.39 20.55 20.09
C ASP A 200 6.81 19.42 21.04
N SER A 201 7.97 18.80 20.80
CA SER A 201 8.42 17.62 21.58
C SER A 201 8.40 17.87 23.08
N GLU A 202 7.65 17.05 23.82
CA GLU A 202 7.50 17.17 25.27
C GLU A 202 8.77 16.75 26.03
N GLN A 203 9.52 15.81 25.48
CA GLN A 203 10.76 15.31 26.04
C GLN A 203 11.78 15.11 24.92
N VAL A 204 12.99 15.60 25.12
CA VAL A 204 14.12 15.42 24.22
C VAL A 204 15.20 14.64 24.97
N ILE A 205 15.73 13.62 24.30
CA ILE A 205 16.84 12.79 24.79
C ILE A 205 18.01 13.07 23.86
N VAL A 206 19.04 13.72 24.37
CA VAL A 206 20.27 14.01 23.65
C VAL A 206 21.28 12.92 23.96
N ALA A 207 21.72 12.20 22.94
CA ALA A 207 22.82 11.25 23.06
C ALA A 207 24.15 11.96 22.77
N ASN A 208 25.10 11.82 23.69
CA ASN A 208 26.47 12.34 23.56
C ASN A 208 27.43 11.16 23.51
N TYR A 209 28.46 11.25 22.66
CA TYR A 209 29.54 10.28 22.58
C TYR A 209 30.89 11.00 22.72
N ASP A 210 31.65 10.64 23.75
CA ASP A 210 32.95 11.24 24.06
C ASP A 210 34.16 10.46 23.49
N GLY A 211 33.89 9.37 22.75
CA GLY A 211 34.91 8.47 22.20
C GLY A 211 34.92 7.09 22.88
N ASP A 212 34.43 6.98 24.11
CA ASP A 212 34.44 5.71 24.85
C ASP A 212 33.09 5.40 25.53
N VAL A 213 32.32 6.43 25.90
CA VAL A 213 31.07 6.31 26.62
C VAL A 213 29.96 7.07 25.89
N ILE A 214 28.81 6.41 25.74
CA ILE A 214 27.58 7.08 25.34
C ILE A 214 26.85 7.52 26.60
N SER A 215 26.62 8.83 26.72
CA SER A 215 25.84 9.44 27.80
C SER A 215 24.57 10.06 27.24
N TYR A 216 23.56 10.21 28.10
CA TYR A 216 22.26 10.76 27.71
C TYR A 216 21.87 11.91 28.62
N GLU A 217 21.43 13.00 28.01
CA GLU A 217 20.84 14.14 28.70
C GLU A 217 19.37 14.25 28.32
N VAL A 218 18.52 14.51 29.30
CA VAL A 218 17.06 14.43 29.13
C VAL A 218 16.40 15.66 29.74
N GLY A 219 15.46 16.23 29.01
CA GLY A 219 14.63 17.34 29.52
C GLY A 219 13.59 17.77 28.52
N ALA A 220 12.79 18.76 28.91
CA ALA A 220 11.80 19.38 28.04
C ALA A 220 12.47 20.33 27.02
N ILE A 221 11.81 20.62 25.91
CA ILE A 221 12.37 21.52 24.88
C ILE A 221 12.60 22.95 25.40
N GLU A 222 11.90 23.35 26.45
CA GLU A 222 12.03 24.64 27.10
C GLU A 222 13.16 24.72 28.14
N ASP A 223 13.78 23.59 28.47
CA ASP A 223 14.78 23.52 29.54
C ASP A 223 16.07 24.28 29.19
N GLY A 224 16.56 25.05 30.16
CA GLY A 224 17.81 25.79 30.08
C GLY A 224 17.77 27.09 29.28
N ASN A 225 18.97 27.64 29.04
CA ASN A 225 19.17 28.92 28.38
C ASN A 225 20.37 28.86 27.43
N ILE A 226 20.12 29.16 26.16
CA ILE A 226 21.11 29.15 25.09
C ILE A 226 22.29 30.09 25.37
N ARG A 227 22.03 31.28 25.96
CA ARG A 227 23.06 32.28 26.27
C ARG A 227 23.94 31.88 27.45
N MET A 228 23.37 31.15 28.41
CA MET A 228 24.11 30.61 29.55
C MET A 228 24.76 29.25 29.25
N GLN A 229 24.58 28.74 28.02
CA GLN A 229 25.10 27.45 27.57
C GLN A 229 24.68 26.27 28.45
N GLN A 230 23.42 26.25 28.85
CA GLN A 230 22.89 25.28 29.81
C GLN A 230 21.56 24.70 29.34
N GLY A 231 21.35 23.42 29.68
CA GLY A 231 20.10 22.68 29.50
C GLY A 231 19.79 22.33 28.04
N ILE A 232 18.68 21.63 27.84
CA ILE A 232 18.33 20.99 26.56
C ILE A 232 18.28 21.98 25.39
N ARG A 233 17.78 23.21 25.59
CA ARG A 233 17.77 24.24 24.53
C ARG A 233 19.15 24.52 23.95
N HIS A 234 20.17 24.57 24.80
CA HIS A 234 21.54 24.77 24.35
C HIS A 234 22.02 23.59 23.52
N HIS A 235 21.80 22.35 23.99
CA HIS A 235 22.21 21.15 23.27
C HIS A 235 21.54 21.04 21.89
N ILE A 236 20.22 21.25 21.81
CA ILE A 236 19.47 21.25 20.55
C ILE A 236 20.08 22.28 19.58
N CYS A 237 20.27 23.53 20.03
CA CYS A 237 20.82 24.59 19.19
C CYS A 237 22.27 24.31 18.75
N SER A 238 23.09 23.76 19.65
CA SER A 238 24.48 23.40 19.35
C SER A 238 24.56 22.31 18.29
N ILE A 239 23.81 21.22 18.47
CA ILE A 239 23.87 20.02 17.63
C ILE A 239 23.16 20.22 16.30
N LEU A 240 21.92 20.71 16.31
CA LEU A 240 21.07 20.73 15.13
C LEU A 240 21.22 22.02 14.30
N GLU A 241 21.63 23.13 14.92
CA GLU A 241 21.76 24.44 14.26
C GLU A 241 23.21 24.92 14.12
N GLY A 242 24.19 24.16 14.62
CA GLY A 242 25.60 24.55 14.64
C GLY A 242 25.90 25.67 15.64
N GLY A 243 25.04 25.85 16.63
CA GLY A 243 25.17 26.84 17.70
C GLY A 243 24.50 28.18 17.43
N HIS A 244 24.27 28.92 18.51
CA HIS A 244 23.47 30.16 18.51
C HIS A 244 24.04 31.25 17.60
N ILE A 245 25.37 31.31 17.43
CA ILE A 245 26.03 32.28 16.55
C ILE A 245 25.71 31.96 15.09
N ALA A 246 25.83 30.69 14.68
CA ALA A 246 25.53 30.26 13.31
C ALA A 246 24.06 30.50 12.96
N PHE A 247 23.15 30.17 13.89
CA PHE A 247 21.72 30.44 13.75
C PHE A 247 21.43 31.94 13.58
N SER A 248 21.99 32.79 14.45
CA SER A 248 21.79 34.25 14.39
C SER A 248 22.32 34.87 13.10
N VAL A 249 23.46 34.39 12.58
CA VAL A 249 24.00 34.85 11.29
C VAL A 249 23.07 34.46 10.14
N ARG A 250 22.50 33.25 10.19
CA ARG A 250 21.55 32.75 9.18
C ARG A 250 20.26 33.59 9.19
N GLU A 251 19.70 33.85 10.36
CA GLU A 251 18.52 34.72 10.53
C GLU A 251 18.72 36.12 9.94
N LYS A 252 19.86 36.75 10.25
CA LYS A 252 20.23 38.06 9.69
C LYS A 252 20.35 38.05 8.17
N LYS A 253 20.95 37.00 7.59
CA LYS A 253 21.06 36.87 6.12
C LYS A 253 19.72 36.72 5.42
N TYR A 254 18.73 36.12 6.07
CA TYR A 254 17.37 36.03 5.55
C TYR A 254 16.54 37.29 5.78
N GLY A 255 17.02 38.25 6.57
CA GLY A 255 16.31 39.51 6.85
C GLY A 255 15.06 39.32 7.72
N ILE A 256 15.06 38.32 8.61
CA ILE A 256 13.92 37.97 9.48
C ILE A 256 13.97 38.75 10.82
N GLN A 257 15.01 39.56 11.04
CA GLN A 257 15.31 40.27 12.29
C GLN A 257 15.01 41.77 12.20
#